data_AF-A0A2D6BRE0-F1
#
_entry.id   AF-A0A2D6BRE0-F1
#
_cell.length_a   1.000
_cell.length_b   1.000
_cell.length_c   1.000
_cell.angle_alpha   90.00
_cell.angle_beta   90.00
_cell.angle_gamma   90.00
#
_symmetry.space_group_name_H-M   'P 1'
#
loop_
_entity.id
_entity.type
_entity.pdbx_description
1 polymer ?
#
loop_
_entity_poly.entity_id
_entity_poly.type
_entity_poly.pdbx_seq_one_letter_code
_entity_poly.pdbx_strand_id
1 'polypeptide(L)'
;MAEDSVSIRRFQDVIRDTFHEKDATRGIGGTFMWFTEEVGELARALKRKERDRDELVVEFSDVFAWLCTLASMSDIDMEDAVARYLSGCPRCRAIPCACGERTRFQDVEPAE
;
A
#
# COMPACT_ATOMS: atom_id res chain seq x y z
N MET A 1 -9.67 29.60 5.65
CA MET A 1 -9.91 28.20 6.01
C MET A 1 -8.80 27.42 5.35
N ALA A 2 -7.92 26.78 6.12
CA ALA A 2 -6.87 25.96 5.52
C ALA A 2 -7.56 24.83 4.74
N GLU A 3 -7.23 24.67 3.46
CA GLU A 3 -7.55 23.44 2.74
C GLU A 3 -6.98 22.28 3.56
N ASP A 4 -7.84 21.38 4.03
CA ASP A 4 -7.43 20.14 4.67
C ASP A 4 -6.68 19.30 3.62
N SER A 5 -5.36 19.50 3.51
CA SER A 5 -4.51 18.69 2.66
C SER A 5 -4.53 17.25 3.16
N VAL A 6 -4.81 16.30 2.27
CA VAL A 6 -4.72 14.88 2.57
C VAL A 6 -3.25 14.53 2.88
N SER A 7 -2.99 13.99 4.06
CA SER A 7 -1.73 13.32 4.40
C SER A 7 -1.95 11.82 4.53
N ILE A 8 -0.89 11.02 4.43
CA ILE A 8 -0.98 9.57 4.57
C ILE A 8 -1.44 9.20 5.97
N ARG A 9 -0.88 9.88 6.98
CA ARG A 9 -1.27 9.69 8.39
C ARG A 9 -2.74 10.02 8.61
N ARG A 10 -3.21 11.16 8.09
CA ARG A 10 -4.62 11.55 8.20
C ARG A 10 -5.54 10.53 7.51
N PHE A 11 -5.16 10.05 6.34
CA PHE A 11 -5.93 9.02 5.64
C PHE A 11 -6.00 7.73 6.47
N GLN A 12 -4.86 7.27 6.99
CA GLN A 12 -4.80 6.08 7.85
C GLN A 12 -5.67 6.24 9.10
N ASP A 13 -5.62 7.40 9.77
CA ASP A 13 -6.45 7.69 10.94
C ASP A 13 -7.94 7.64 10.60
N VAL A 14 -8.37 8.24 9.49
CA VAL A 14 -9.77 8.18 9.04
C VAL A 14 -10.21 6.74 8.76
N ILE A 15 -9.37 5.93 8.09
CA ILE A 15 -9.67 4.51 7.83
C ILE A 15 -9.77 3.72 9.13
N ARG A 16 -8.83 3.92 10.06
CA ARG A 16 -8.86 3.28 11.38
C ARG A 16 -10.14 3.66 12.12
N ASP A 17 -10.43 4.94 12.25
CA ASP A 17 -11.58 5.42 13.02
C ASP A 17 -12.92 5.01 12.38
N THR A 18 -12.95 4.77 11.07
CA THR A 18 -14.15 4.32 10.35
C THR A 18 -14.38 2.79 10.45
N PHE A 19 -13.33 1.98 10.36
CA PHE A 19 -13.47 0.53 10.12
C PHE A 19 -12.80 -0.38 11.15
N HIS A 20 -11.89 0.13 11.99
CA HIS A 20 -11.01 -0.70 12.82
C HIS A 20 -11.77 -1.64 13.76
N GLU A 21 -12.82 -1.19 14.43
CA GLU A 21 -13.59 -2.06 15.35
C GLU A 21 -14.15 -3.28 14.63
N LYS A 22 -14.71 -3.09 13.43
CA LYS A 22 -15.26 -4.18 12.61
C LYS A 22 -14.15 -5.10 12.11
N ASP A 23 -13.07 -4.54 11.56
CA ASP A 23 -12.00 -5.32 10.97
C ASP A 23 -11.18 -6.09 12.00
N ALA A 24 -10.99 -5.53 13.20
CA ALA A 24 -10.29 -6.19 14.29
C ALA A 24 -10.96 -7.51 14.70
N THR A 25 -12.30 -7.61 14.62
CA THR A 25 -13.02 -8.86 14.94
C THR A 25 -12.65 -10.03 14.02
N ARG A 26 -12.26 -9.73 12.78
CA ARG A 26 -11.86 -10.71 11.77
C ARG A 26 -10.37 -11.10 11.88
N GLY A 27 -9.58 -10.28 12.58
CA GLY A 27 -8.15 -10.50 12.80
C GLY A 27 -7.31 -10.32 11.54
N ILE A 28 -5.98 -10.21 11.74
CA ILE A 28 -5.03 -9.82 10.69
C ILE A 28 -5.06 -10.75 9.46
N GLY A 29 -5.18 -12.06 9.68
CA GLY A 29 -5.20 -13.05 8.59
C GLY A 29 -6.45 -12.94 7.74
N GLY A 30 -7.61 -12.73 8.37
CA GLY A 30 -8.83 -12.45 7.64
C GLY A 30 -8.71 -11.12 6.90
N THR A 31 -8.24 -10.04 7.56
CA THR A 31 -7.97 -8.72 6.94
C THR A 31 -7.10 -8.78 5.70
N PHE A 32 -6.05 -9.59 5.75
CA PHE A 32 -5.18 -9.82 4.60
C PHE A 32 -5.94 -10.44 3.41
N MET A 33 -6.95 -11.27 3.64
CA MET A 33 -7.76 -11.83 2.54
C MET A 33 -8.55 -10.74 1.79
N TRP A 34 -9.21 -9.79 2.49
CA TRP A 34 -9.88 -8.67 1.80
C TRP A 34 -8.87 -7.80 1.04
N PHE A 35 -7.71 -7.51 1.65
CA PHE A 35 -6.63 -6.81 0.94
C PHE A 35 -6.24 -7.52 -0.37
N THR A 36 -6.07 -8.84 -0.36
CA THR A 36 -5.75 -9.58 -1.59
C THR A 36 -6.87 -9.61 -2.61
N GLU A 37 -8.13 -9.51 -2.16
CA GLU A 37 -9.30 -9.41 -3.03
C GLU A 37 -9.29 -8.09 -3.80
N GLU A 38 -9.08 -6.95 -3.14
CA GLU A 38 -8.99 -5.66 -3.82
C GLU A 38 -7.79 -5.58 -4.77
N VAL A 39 -6.65 -6.20 -4.42
CA VAL A 39 -5.52 -6.31 -5.34
C VAL A 39 -5.93 -7.11 -6.60
N GLY A 40 -6.79 -8.10 -6.45
CA GLY A 40 -7.38 -8.87 -7.54
C GLY A 40 -8.31 -8.03 -8.42
N GLU A 41 -9.17 -7.22 -7.84
CA GLU A 41 -10.07 -6.32 -8.58
C GLU A 41 -9.29 -5.22 -9.32
N LEU A 42 -8.30 -4.60 -8.66
CA LEU A 42 -7.37 -3.68 -9.32
C LEU A 42 -6.66 -4.35 -10.51
N ALA A 43 -6.19 -5.59 -10.35
CA ALA A 43 -5.54 -6.33 -11.43
C ALA A 43 -6.49 -6.62 -12.60
N ARG A 44 -7.80 -6.82 -12.35
CA ARG A 44 -8.81 -6.98 -13.40
C ARG A 44 -9.06 -5.66 -14.13
N ALA A 45 -9.25 -4.56 -13.40
CA ALA A 45 -9.44 -3.23 -13.97
C ALA A 45 -8.26 -2.82 -14.86
N LEU A 46 -7.02 -3.08 -14.42
CA LEU A 46 -5.80 -2.78 -15.18
C LEU A 46 -5.64 -3.60 -16.47
N LYS A 47 -6.22 -4.80 -16.54
CA LYS A 47 -6.13 -5.71 -17.71
C LYS A 47 -7.15 -5.43 -18.80
N ARG A 48 -8.16 -4.59 -18.54
CA ARG A 48 -9.17 -4.24 -19.54
C ARG A 48 -8.53 -3.53 -20.73
N LYS A 49 -9.06 -3.82 -21.93
CA LYS A 49 -8.57 -3.19 -23.19
C LYS A 49 -8.81 -1.68 -23.19
N GLU A 50 -10.00 -1.28 -22.75
CA GLU A 50 -10.36 0.11 -22.53
C GLU A 50 -10.20 0.41 -21.04
N ARG A 51 -9.42 1.44 -20.71
CA ARG A 51 -9.22 1.84 -19.32
C ARG A 51 -10.39 2.68 -18.87
N ASP A 52 -11.17 2.16 -17.93
CA ASP A 52 -12.11 2.95 -17.16
C ASP A 52 -11.35 3.66 -16.04
N ARG A 53 -11.27 4.98 -16.13
CA ARG A 53 -10.53 5.80 -15.16
C ARG A 53 -11.22 5.80 -13.80
N ASP A 54 -12.54 5.81 -13.77
CA ASP A 54 -13.30 5.97 -12.53
C ASP A 54 -13.25 4.67 -11.72
N GLU A 55 -13.37 3.52 -12.39
CA GLU A 55 -13.11 2.22 -11.79
C GLU A 55 -11.69 2.13 -11.22
N LEU A 56 -10.66 2.52 -11.99
CA LEU A 56 -9.29 2.49 -11.49
C LEU A 56 -9.10 3.36 -10.24
N VAL A 57 -9.73 4.53 -10.17
CA VAL A 57 -9.68 5.39 -8.99
C VAL A 57 -10.25 4.67 -7.76
N VAL A 58 -11.36 3.96 -7.91
CA VAL A 58 -11.96 3.15 -6.85
C VAL A 58 -10.99 2.06 -6.40
N GLU A 59 -10.55 1.21 -7.34
CA GLU A 59 -9.71 0.06 -7.00
C GLU A 59 -8.34 0.44 -6.39
N PHE A 60 -7.72 1.53 -6.87
CA PHE A 60 -6.49 2.04 -6.25
C PHE A 60 -6.75 2.55 -4.82
N SER A 61 -7.90 3.19 -4.59
CA SER A 61 -8.27 3.72 -3.28
C SER A 61 -8.55 2.58 -2.29
N ASP A 62 -9.26 1.53 -2.72
CA ASP A 62 -9.61 0.39 -1.88
C ASP A 62 -8.36 -0.42 -1.50
N VAL A 63 -7.46 -0.68 -2.44
CA VAL A 63 -6.15 -1.31 -2.15
C VAL A 63 -5.37 -0.51 -1.09
N PHE A 64 -5.35 0.82 -1.19
CA PHE A 64 -4.64 1.66 -0.23
C PHE A 64 -5.34 1.70 1.14
N ALA A 65 -6.67 1.73 1.17
CA ALA A 65 -7.46 1.66 2.40
C ALA A 65 -7.17 0.38 3.18
N TRP A 66 -7.24 -0.80 2.53
CA TRP A 66 -6.97 -2.07 3.18
C TRP A 66 -5.51 -2.23 3.63
N LEU A 67 -4.56 -1.67 2.88
CA LEU A 67 -3.17 -1.61 3.32
C LEU A 67 -3.02 -0.78 4.61
N CYS A 68 -3.70 0.37 4.69
CA CYS A 68 -3.72 1.20 5.90
C CYS A 68 -4.43 0.52 7.07
N THR A 69 -5.48 -0.27 6.82
CA THR A 69 -6.12 -1.11 7.84
C THR A 69 -5.13 -2.12 8.42
N LEU A 70 -4.40 -2.84 7.56
CA LEU A 70 -3.37 -3.79 7.98
C LEU A 70 -2.24 -3.12 8.76
N ALA A 71 -1.78 -1.94 8.33
CA ALA A 71 -0.77 -1.16 9.02
C ALA A 71 -1.24 -0.75 10.42
N SER A 72 -2.49 -0.27 10.54
CA SER A 72 -3.09 0.11 11.83
C SER A 72 -3.23 -1.08 12.78
N MET A 73 -3.65 -2.24 12.29
CA MET A 73 -3.71 -3.49 13.07
C MET A 73 -2.33 -4.00 13.51
N SER A 74 -1.27 -3.56 12.84
CA SER A 74 0.12 -3.94 13.11
C SER A 74 0.90 -2.85 13.85
N ASP A 75 0.23 -1.80 14.30
CA ASP A 75 0.84 -0.64 14.97
C ASP A 75 1.95 0.05 14.14
N ILE A 76 1.72 0.16 12.83
CA ILE A 76 2.63 0.82 11.88
C ILE A 76 2.02 2.13 11.38
N ASP A 77 2.72 3.25 11.56
CA ASP A 77 2.42 4.52 10.90
C ASP A 77 2.90 4.49 9.44
N MET A 78 1.96 4.62 8.51
CA MET A 78 2.25 4.52 7.08
C MET A 78 3.05 5.72 6.55
N GLU A 79 2.88 6.91 7.11
CA GLU A 79 3.60 8.11 6.68
C GLU A 79 5.07 7.98 7.02
N ASP A 80 5.38 7.50 8.22
CA ASP A 80 6.74 7.19 8.65
C ASP A 80 7.32 6.03 7.82
N ALA A 81 6.53 4.99 7.53
CA ALA A 81 6.98 3.83 6.75
C ALA A 81 7.40 4.21 5.31
N VAL A 82 6.65 5.10 4.66
CA VAL A 82 6.96 5.54 3.30
C VAL A 82 8.02 6.63 3.23
N ALA A 83 8.32 7.33 4.33
CA ALA A 83 9.28 8.43 4.39
C ALA A 83 10.65 8.05 3.79
N ARG A 84 11.05 6.78 3.93
CA ARG A 84 12.29 6.21 3.34
C ARG A 84 12.38 6.32 1.81
N TYR A 85 11.28 6.58 1.11
CA TYR A 85 11.22 6.74 -0.34
C TYR A 85 11.22 8.21 -0.80
N LEU A 86 11.04 9.17 0.12
CA LEU A 86 10.93 10.60 -0.22
C LEU A 86 12.22 11.18 -0.79
N SER A 87 13.38 10.62 -0.43
CA SER A 87 14.68 10.99 -0.98
C SER A 87 15.16 10.08 -2.11
N GLY A 88 14.23 9.39 -2.80
CA GLY A 88 14.53 8.47 -3.90
C GLY A 88 14.65 7.02 -3.48
N CYS A 89 15.31 6.20 -4.29
CA CYS A 89 15.42 4.77 -4.02
C CYS A 89 16.04 4.51 -2.64
N PRO A 90 15.44 3.70 -1.76
CA PRO A 90 15.95 3.48 -0.41
C PRO A 90 17.31 2.75 -0.37
N ARG A 91 17.80 2.26 -1.52
CA ARG A 91 19.12 1.64 -1.68
C ARG A 91 20.17 2.64 -2.18
N CYS A 92 19.95 3.24 -3.35
CA CYS A 92 20.94 4.10 -4.00
C CYS A 92 20.69 5.60 -3.84
N ARG A 93 19.57 6.00 -3.23
CA ARG A 93 19.15 7.40 -3.00
C ARG A 93 19.00 8.26 -4.27
N ALA A 94 19.05 7.64 -5.46
CA ALA A 94 18.92 8.34 -6.73
C ALA A 94 17.46 8.44 -7.19
N ILE A 95 17.19 9.51 -7.95
CA ILE A 95 15.94 9.74 -8.71
C ILE A 95 16.37 10.18 -10.13
N PRO A 96 16.13 9.38 -11.19
CA PRO A 96 15.61 8.01 -11.19
C PRO A 96 16.56 7.01 -10.53
N CYS A 97 16.03 5.85 -10.16
CA CYS A 97 16.81 4.77 -9.55
C CYS A 97 17.90 4.24 -10.50
N ALA A 98 19.14 4.12 -10.00
CA ALA A 98 20.28 3.53 -10.71
C ALA A 98 20.59 2.07 -10.30
N CYS A 99 19.73 1.43 -9.50
CA CYS A 99 19.91 0.01 -9.17
C CYS A 99 19.66 -0.85 -10.42
N GLY A 100 20.41 -1.94 -10.58
CA GLY A 100 20.06 -2.98 -11.54
C GLY A 100 18.71 -3.65 -11.21
N GLU A 101 18.16 -4.39 -12.16
CA GLU A 101 16.95 -5.18 -11.95
C GLU A 101 17.12 -6.12 -10.76
N ARG A 102 16.25 -5.98 -9.75
CA ARG A 102 16.16 -6.96 -8.68
C ARG A 102 15.50 -8.21 -9.23
N THR A 103 16.29 -9.20 -9.63
CA THR A 103 15.78 -10.57 -9.72
C THR A 103 15.74 -11.14 -8.31
N ARG A 104 14.64 -11.83 -7.96
CA ARG A 104 14.36 -12.38 -6.62
C ARG A 104 15.41 -13.38 -6.08
N PHE A 105 16.48 -13.64 -6.82
CA PHE A 105 17.46 -14.71 -6.59
C PHE A 105 18.88 -14.22 -6.25
N GLN A 106 19.12 -12.91 -6.13
CA GLN A 106 20.49 -12.38 -5.99
C GLN A 106 21.04 -12.28 -4.56
N ASP A 107 20.27 -12.69 -3.54
CA ASP A 107 20.73 -12.63 -2.13
C ASP A 107 20.97 -14.03 -1.50
N VAL A 108 21.13 -15.09 -2.31
CA VAL A 108 21.64 -16.38 -1.80
C VAL A 108 23.14 -16.43 -2.04
N GLU A 109 23.94 -16.09 -1.03
CA GLU A 109 25.35 -16.43 -1.07
C GLU A 109 25.49 -17.96 -1.17
N PRO A 110 26.39 -18.49 -2.03
CA PRO A 110 26.62 -19.92 -2.08
C PRO A 110 27.11 -20.39 -0.71
N ALA A 111 26.40 -21.33 -0.11
CA ALA A 111 26.91 -22.07 1.03
C ALA A 111 28.20 -22.80 0.59
N GLU A 112 29.27 -22.60 1.37
CA GLU A 112 30.56 -23.29 1.22
C GLU A 112 30.41 -24.82 1.27
#